data_AF-A0A7Y0BHF2-F1
#
_entry.id   AF-A0A7Y0BHF2-F1
#
_cell.length_a   1.000
_cell.length_b   1.000
_cell.length_c   1.000
_cell.angle_alpha   90.00
_cell.angle_beta   90.00
_cell.angle_gamma   90.00
#
_symmetry.space_group_name_H-M   'P 1'
#
loop_
_entity.id
_entity.type
_entity.pdbx_description
1 polymer ?
#
loop_
_entity_poly.entity_id
_entity_poly.type
_entity_poly.pdbx_seq_one_letter_code
_entity_poly.pdbx_strand_id
1 'polypeptide(L)'
;MGEFDIIARYFTRPTARAVLGVGDDCALVLPTPGTQLAISSDMLVEGRHFFADVDPFALGHKALAVNLSDLAACGATPVAFTLALALPKADDARLAPVSRGR
;
A
#
# COMPACT_ATOMS: atom_id res chain seq x y z
N MET A 1 -12.35 -15.35 8.73
CA MET A 1 -12.06 -14.62 7.49
C MET A 1 -10.65 -15.01 7.08
N GLY A 2 -10.51 -15.61 5.90
CA GLY A 2 -9.19 -15.98 5.36
C GLY A 2 -8.46 -14.76 4.82
N GLU A 3 -7.21 -14.95 4.37
CA GLU A 3 -6.40 -13.91 3.75
C GLU A 3 -7.09 -13.30 2.52
N PHE A 4 -7.58 -14.14 1.60
CA PHE A 4 -8.25 -13.68 0.38
C PHE A 4 -9.50 -12.85 0.66
N ASP A 5 -10.27 -13.17 1.71
CA ASP A 5 -11.44 -12.39 2.12
C ASP A 5 -11.03 -10.98 2.60
N ILE A 6 -9.92 -10.89 3.36
CA ILE A 6 -9.38 -9.61 3.84
C ILE A 6 -8.94 -8.75 2.66
N ILE A 7 -8.20 -9.33 1.71
CA ILE A 7 -7.74 -8.66 0.51
C ILE A 7 -8.95 -8.16 -0.29
N ALA A 8 -9.89 -9.04 -0.60
CA ALA A 8 -11.09 -8.72 -1.36
C ALA A 8 -11.92 -7.61 -0.71
N ARG A 9 -12.06 -7.62 0.62
CA ARG A 9 -12.90 -6.67 1.36
C ARG A 9 -12.26 -5.29 1.54
N TYR A 10 -10.95 -5.24 1.78
CA TYR A 10 -10.28 -3.99 2.21
C TYR A 10 -9.31 -3.42 1.19
N PHE A 11 -8.63 -4.27 0.41
CA PHE A 11 -7.47 -3.87 -0.38
C PHE A 11 -7.66 -4.02 -1.90
N THR A 12 -8.74 -4.68 -2.35
CA THR A 12 -9.09 -4.71 -3.78
C THR A 12 -9.69 -3.38 -4.23
N ARG A 13 -9.05 -2.75 -5.22
CA ARG A 13 -9.48 -1.49 -5.82
C ARG A 13 -9.24 -1.49 -7.33
N PRO A 14 -9.98 -0.66 -8.09
CA PRO A 14 -9.67 -0.45 -9.50
C PRO A 14 -8.26 0.10 -9.67
N THR A 15 -7.41 -0.64 -10.39
CA THR A 15 -6.04 -0.22 -10.72
C THR A 15 -6.01 0.34 -12.14
N ALA A 16 -6.12 1.66 -12.28
CA ALA A 16 -6.21 2.31 -13.59
C ALA A 16 -4.95 2.15 -14.47
N ARG A 17 -3.79 1.87 -13.86
CA ARG A 17 -2.47 1.84 -14.52
C ARG A 17 -1.80 0.45 -14.47
N ALA A 18 -2.38 -0.51 -13.77
CA ALA A 18 -1.86 -1.89 -13.75
C ALA A 18 -2.61 -2.70 -14.82
N VAL A 19 -1.86 -3.40 -15.67
CA VAL A 19 -2.40 -4.33 -16.68
C VAL A 19 -2.98 -5.57 -15.99
N LEU A 20 -2.37 -5.95 -14.87
CA LEU A 20 -2.83 -7.01 -13.97
C LEU A 20 -2.72 -6.49 -12.53
N GLY A 21 -3.84 -6.52 -11.80
CA GLY A 21 -3.98 -5.94 -10.47
C GLY A 21 -4.10 -6.99 -9.36
N VAL A 22 -4.79 -6.62 -8.27
CA VAL A 22 -5.03 -7.50 -7.11
C VAL A 22 -5.87 -8.72 -7.52
N GLY A 23 -5.41 -9.93 -7.15
CA GLY A 23 -6.11 -11.19 -7.40
C GLY A 23 -5.31 -12.23 -8.20
N ASP A 24 -4.12 -11.88 -8.66
CA ASP A 24 -3.14 -12.78 -9.30
C ASP A 24 -1.84 -12.81 -8.47
N ASP A 25 -0.90 -13.69 -8.83
CA ASP A 25 0.36 -13.88 -8.11
C ASP A 25 1.34 -12.70 -8.26
N CYS A 26 1.10 -11.82 -9.23
CA CYS A 26 1.90 -10.61 -9.45
C CYS A 26 1.12 -9.48 -10.12
N ALA A 27 1.65 -8.26 -10.00
CA ALA A 27 1.16 -7.11 -10.75
C ALA A 27 2.00 -6.87 -12.00
N LEU A 28 1.34 -6.53 -13.12
CA LEU A 28 2.00 -6.11 -14.36
C LEU A 28 1.82 -4.59 -14.52
N VAL A 29 2.93 -3.85 -14.52
CA VAL A 29 2.95 -2.38 -14.66
C VAL A 29 3.76 -2.00 -15.89
N LEU A 30 3.10 -1.37 -16.85
CA LEU A 30 3.77 -0.86 -18.06
C LEU A 30 4.20 0.60 -17.84
N PRO A 31 5.49 0.95 -18.02
CA PRO A 31 5.91 2.34 -18.05
C PRO A 31 5.33 3.04 -19.28
N THR A 32 5.21 4.36 -19.20
CA THR A 32 4.89 5.17 -20.38
C THR A 32 6.07 5.06 -21.35
N PRO A 33 5.87 4.91 -22.68
CA PRO A 33 6.97 4.84 -23.63
C PRO A 33 7.97 5.99 -23.46
N GLY A 34 9.26 5.68 -23.47
CA GLY A 34 10.33 6.66 -23.25
C GLY A 34 10.56 7.05 -21.78
N THR A 35 9.88 6.41 -20.82
CA THR A 35 10.08 6.62 -19.37
C THR A 35 10.67 5.38 -18.70
N GLN A 36 11.13 5.55 -17.46
CA GLN A 36 11.59 4.46 -16.58
C GLN A 36 10.66 4.36 -15.38
N LEU A 37 10.56 3.16 -14.78
CA LEU A 37 9.91 3.00 -13.48
C LEU A 37 10.89 3.36 -12.37
N ALA A 38 10.49 4.30 -11.51
CA ALA A 38 11.12 4.50 -10.21
C ALA A 38 10.34 3.70 -9.17
N ILE A 39 11.05 2.93 -8.35
CA ILE A 39 10.47 2.05 -7.32
C ILE A 39 11.06 2.46 -5.98
N SER A 40 10.19 2.83 -5.02
CA SER A 40 10.55 2.94 -3.60
C SER A 40 9.73 1.93 -2.80
N SER A 41 10.28 1.49 -1.68
CA SER A 41 9.63 0.56 -0.75
C SER A 41 10.13 0.81 0.66
N ASP A 42 9.21 1.05 1.58
CA ASP A 42 9.49 1.37 2.97
C ASP A 42 8.66 0.51 3.93
N MET A 43 9.28 0.07 5.02
CA MET A 43 8.63 -0.77 6.03
C MET A 43 8.40 -0.02 7.35
N LEU A 44 7.14 0.10 7.76
CA LEU A 44 6.76 0.64 9.07
C LEU A 44 6.58 -0.49 10.08
N VAL A 45 7.25 -0.41 11.24
CA VAL A 45 7.29 -1.46 12.26
C VAL A 45 6.81 -0.89 13.60
N GLU A 46 5.90 -1.58 14.27
CA GLU A 46 5.39 -1.20 15.59
C GLU A 46 6.53 -1.18 16.62
N GLY A 47 6.55 -0.17 17.48
CA GLY A 47 7.63 0.08 18.45
C GLY A 47 8.88 0.76 17.87
N ARG A 48 8.97 0.91 16.54
CA ARG A 48 10.08 1.63 15.87
C ARG A 48 9.61 2.84 15.06
N HIS A 49 8.62 2.65 14.20
CA HIS A 49 8.11 3.69 13.30
C HIS A 49 6.75 4.25 13.73
N PHE A 50 6.02 3.52 14.57
CA PHE A 50 4.75 3.91 15.19
C PHE A 50 4.52 3.12 16.49
N PHE A 51 3.59 3.56 17.34
CA PHE A 51 3.22 2.89 18.60
C PHE A 51 1.91 2.11 18.47
N ALA A 52 1.65 1.19 19.39
CA ALA A 52 0.49 0.30 19.34
C ALA A 52 -0.86 1.02 19.37
N ASP A 53 -0.90 2.23 19.94
CA ASP A 53 -2.06 3.12 20.06
C ASP A 53 -2.21 4.10 18.89
N VAL A 54 -1.40 3.97 17.84
CA VAL A 54 -1.52 4.80 16.63
C VAL A 54 -2.93 4.72 16.05
N ASP A 55 -3.47 5.86 15.61
CA ASP A 55 -4.69 5.87 14.81
C ASP A 55 -4.46 5.02 13.54
N PRO A 56 -5.21 3.92 13.33
CA PRO A 56 -4.98 3.04 12.19
C PRO A 56 -5.24 3.76 10.86
N PHE A 57 -6.09 4.79 10.80
CA PHE A 57 -6.25 5.61 9.61
C PHE A 57 -4.98 6.40 9.29
N ALA A 58 -4.43 7.09 10.28
CA ALA A 58 -3.16 7.80 10.15
C ALA A 58 -2.00 6.86 9.78
N LEU A 59 -2.00 5.61 10.28
CA LEU A 59 -1.01 4.60 9.91
C LEU A 59 -1.09 4.24 8.42
N GLY A 60 -2.29 4.02 7.88
CA GLY A 60 -2.49 3.78 6.45
C GLY A 60 -2.00 4.95 5.59
N HIS A 61 -2.36 6.17 5.98
CA HIS A 61 -1.91 7.38 5.30
C HIS A 61 -0.38 7.51 5.33
N LYS A 62 0.23 7.30 6.50
CA LYS A 62 1.70 7.35 6.66
C LYS A 62 2.42 6.32 5.80
N ALA A 63 1.91 5.09 5.72
CA ALA A 63 2.51 4.02 4.92
C ALA A 63 2.59 4.39 3.43
N LEU A 64 1.58 5.08 2.90
CA LEU A 64 1.62 5.62 1.55
C LEU A 64 2.50 6.87 1.45
N ALA A 65 2.33 7.82 2.37
CA ALA A 65 2.97 9.14 2.31
C ALA A 65 4.50 9.08 2.30
N VAL A 66 5.12 8.17 3.07
CA VAL A 66 6.59 8.04 3.10
C VAL A 66 7.14 7.63 1.72
N ASN A 67 6.52 6.63 1.07
CA ASN A 67 6.93 6.18 -0.25
C ASN A 67 6.66 7.26 -1.33
N LEU A 68 5.55 8.02 -1.21
CA LEU A 68 5.28 9.14 -2.11
C LEU A 68 6.30 10.27 -1.97
N SER A 69 6.82 10.49 -0.75
CA SER A 69 7.87 11.47 -0.52
C SER A 69 9.16 11.11 -1.24
N ASP A 70 9.57 9.84 -1.25
CA ASP A 70 10.76 9.38 -1.98
C ASP A 70 10.61 9.58 -3.49
N LEU A 71 9.44 9.20 -4.03
CA LEU A 71 9.15 9.39 -5.45
C LEU A 71 9.19 10.88 -5.82
N ALA A 72 8.62 11.74 -4.98
CA ALA A 72 8.67 13.20 -5.18
C ALA A 72 10.11 13.74 -5.15
N ALA A 73 10.96 13.24 -4.24
CA ALA A 73 12.37 13.62 -4.18
C ALA A 73 13.16 13.25 -5.44
N CYS A 74 12.76 12.17 -6.13
CA CYS A 74 13.30 11.75 -7.42
C CYS A 74 12.63 12.41 -8.63
N GLY A 75 11.63 13.27 -8.44
CA GLY A 75 10.85 13.88 -9.53
C GLY A 75 9.95 12.88 -10.28
N ALA A 76 9.65 11.73 -9.68
CA ALA A 76 8.82 10.69 -10.28
C ALA A 76 7.32 10.96 -10.09
N THR A 77 6.52 10.57 -11.08
CA THR A 77 5.05 10.58 -10.96
C THR A 77 4.56 9.22 -10.45
N PRO A 78 3.85 9.15 -9.31
CA PRO A 78 3.33 7.89 -8.78
C PRO A 78 2.28 7.27 -9.72
N VAL A 79 2.39 5.96 -9.96
CA VAL A 79 1.46 5.22 -10.86
C VAL A 79 0.79 4.02 -10.22
N ALA A 80 1.41 3.43 -9.20
CA ALA A 80 0.91 2.27 -8.48
C ALA A 80 1.51 2.23 -7.07
N PHE A 81 0.90 1.45 -6.18
CA PHE A 81 1.38 1.20 -4.83
C PHE A 81 1.16 -0.28 -4.49
N THR A 82 2.19 -0.94 -3.97
CA THR A 82 2.12 -2.30 -3.42
C THR A 82 2.11 -2.22 -1.90
N LEU A 83 1.31 -3.07 -1.25
CA LEU A 83 1.23 -3.11 0.20
C LEU A 83 1.57 -4.51 0.71
N ALA A 84 2.64 -4.60 1.50
CA ALA A 84 2.94 -5.77 2.32
C ALA A 84 2.52 -5.45 3.77
N LEU A 85 1.58 -6.23 4.32
CA LEU A 85 1.01 -6.01 5.65
C LEU A 85 1.09 -7.29 6.48
N ALA A 86 1.77 -7.21 7.62
CA ALA A 86 1.80 -8.26 8.63
C ALA A 86 1.06 -7.80 9.88
N LEU A 87 0.15 -8.64 10.39
CA LEU A 87 -0.64 -8.37 11.58
C LEU A 87 -0.69 -9.62 12.46
N PRO A 88 -0.63 -9.49 13.80
CA PRO A 88 -0.74 -10.65 14.69
C PRO A 88 -2.15 -11.28 14.66
N LYS A 89 -3.16 -10.49 14.27
CA LYS A 89 -4.55 -10.94 14.12
C LYS A 89 -5.26 -10.08 13.07
N ALA A 90 -6.14 -10.71 12.28
CA ALA A 90 -7.11 -10.00 11.47
C ALA A 90 -8.15 -9.32 12.36
N ASP A 91 -8.15 -7.99 12.39
CA ASP A 91 -9.06 -7.16 13.17
C ASP A 91 -9.67 -6.07 12.28
N ASP A 92 -10.99 -6.14 12.09
CA ASP A 92 -11.77 -5.20 11.28
C ASP A 92 -11.61 -3.75 11.77
N ALA A 93 -11.46 -3.54 13.09
CA ALA A 93 -11.30 -2.22 13.68
C ALA A 93 -9.97 -1.55 13.28
N ARG A 94 -8.94 -2.34 12.94
CA ARG A 94 -7.65 -1.84 12.42
C ARG A 94 -7.60 -1.86 10.89
N LEU A 95 -8.11 -2.92 10.25
CA LEU A 95 -8.06 -3.09 8.80
C LEU A 95 -8.91 -2.06 8.04
N ALA A 96 -10.11 -1.77 8.53
CA ALA A 96 -11.00 -0.84 7.84
C ALA A 96 -10.45 0.60 7.81
N PRO A 97 -9.91 1.17 8.91
CA PRO A 97 -9.31 2.50 8.84
C PRO A 97 -7.95 2.49 8.12
N VAL A 98 -7.09 1.48 8.31
CA VAL A 98 -5.80 1.38 7.57
C VAL A 98 -6.03 1.39 6.07
N SER A 99 -6.97 0.59 5.57
CA SER A 99 -7.26 0.57 4.13
C SER A 99 -7.76 1.92 3.60
N ARG A 100 -8.39 2.75 4.45
CA ARG A 100 -8.92 4.07 4.07
C ARG A 100 -7.92 5.20 4.22
N GLY A 101 -6.83 5.01 4.96
CA GLY A 101 -5.73 5.98 5.07
C GLY A 101 -4.96 6.04 3.75
N ARG A 102 -5.16 7.12 3.00
CA ARG A 102 -4.52 7.41 1.72
C ARG A 102 -4.16 8.89 1.67
#